data_AF-A0AAV5H3M5-F1
#
_entry.id   AF-A0AAV5H3M5-F1
#
_cell.length_a   1.000
_cell.length_b   1.000
_cell.length_c   1.000
_cell.angle_alpha   90.00
_cell.angle_beta   90.00
_cell.angle_gamma   90.00
#
_symmetry.space_group_name_H-M   'P 1'
#
loop_
_entity.id
_entity.type
_entity.pdbx_description
1 polymer ?
#
loop_
_entity_poly.entity_id
_entity_poly.type
_entity_poly.pdbx_seq_one_letter_code
_entity_poly.pdbx_strand_id
1 'polypeptide(L)'
;MRKIVRKRTGLLAVTAVLMLICAFFITGTVMSQTKDRVRLDEKYYIRLEEEYLDRVRDTLKQEGYSNCGLTLTYTRDVSGERRYFLKIHNKRFDRLDSLQRKAILDRVGKVEFGVEGCSLYQEFL
;
A
#
# COMPACT_ATOMS: atom_id res chain seq x y z
N MET A 1 43.30 46.23 18.55
CA MET A 1 41.86 46.11 18.21
C MET A 1 41.54 45.14 17.05
N ARG A 2 42.33 45.06 15.96
CA ARG A 2 42.04 44.19 14.79
C ARG A 2 41.95 42.68 15.07
N LYS A 3 42.70 42.14 16.05
CA LYS A 3 42.67 40.71 16.42
C LYS A 3 41.37 40.28 17.13
N ILE A 4 40.72 41.17 17.87
CA ILE A 4 39.50 40.87 18.65
C ILE A 4 38.27 40.83 17.72
N VAL A 5 38.19 41.75 16.75
CA VAL A 5 37.13 41.78 15.74
C VAL A 5 37.17 40.52 14.87
N ARG A 6 38.37 40.08 14.46
CA ARG A 6 38.58 38.85 13.66
C ARG A 6 38.22 37.56 14.41
N LYS A 7 38.39 37.52 15.73
CA LYS A 7 37.91 36.41 16.57
C LYS A 7 36.37 36.39 16.68
N ARG A 8 35.72 37.55 16.79
CA ARG A 8 34.25 37.66 16.85
C ARG A 8 33.57 37.30 15.52
N THR A 9 34.12 37.75 14.38
CA THR A 9 33.61 37.35 13.06
C THR A 9 33.86 35.87 12.74
N GLY A 10 35.01 35.32 13.15
CA GLY A 10 35.27 33.89 13.03
C GLY A 10 34.30 33.03 13.87
N LEU A 11 34.00 33.46 15.10
CA LEU A 11 33.04 32.77 15.97
C LEU A 11 31.62 32.79 15.38
N LEU A 12 31.17 33.95 14.87
CA LEU A 12 29.86 34.10 14.22
C LEU A 12 29.72 33.24 12.96
N ALA A 13 30.79 33.12 12.17
CA ALA A 13 30.80 32.24 11.00
C ALA A 13 30.66 30.77 11.40
N VAL A 14 31.35 30.34 12.46
CA VAL A 14 31.27 28.96 12.96
C VAL A 14 29.89 28.63 13.51
N THR A 15 29.26 29.53 14.29
CA THR A 15 27.88 29.31 14.78
C THR A 15 26.87 29.31 13.65
N ALA A 16 27.02 30.15 12.62
CA ALA A 16 26.14 30.15 11.46
C ALA A 16 26.23 28.83 10.67
N VAL A 17 27.44 28.30 10.48
CA VAL A 17 27.64 27.00 9.83
C VAL A 17 27.04 25.87 10.66
N LEU A 18 27.21 25.89 11.98
CA LEU A 18 26.65 24.88 12.87
C LEU A 18 25.11 24.91 12.84
N MET A 19 24.49 26.09 12.83
CA MET A 19 23.03 26.24 12.68
C MET A 19 22.53 25.72 11.35
N LEU A 20 23.25 25.97 10.25
CA LEU A 20 22.93 25.43 8.92
C LEU A 20 22.98 23.91 8.90
N ILE A 21 24.01 23.31 9.51
CA ILE A 21 24.14 21.87 9.64
C ILE A 21 22.95 21.31 10.44
N CYS A 22 22.66 21.86 11.62
CA CYS A 22 21.52 21.43 12.45
C CYS A 22 20.18 21.55 11.70
N ALA A 23 19.95 22.64 10.96
CA ALA A 23 18.76 22.80 10.14
C ALA A 23 18.67 21.72 9.05
N PHE A 24 19.77 21.41 8.38
CA PHE A 24 19.85 20.36 7.35
C PHE A 24 19.57 18.96 7.92
N PHE A 25 20.10 18.66 9.11
CA PHE A 25 19.83 17.40 9.82
C PHE A 25 18.35 17.26 10.19
N ILE A 26 17.70 18.34 10.62
CA ILE A 26 16.27 18.32 10.93
C ILE A 26 15.47 18.06 9.65
N THR A 27 15.70 18.81 8.57
CA THR A 27 14.94 18.65 7.32
C THR A 27 15.15 17.28 6.66
N GLY A 28 16.38 16.73 6.71
CA GLY A 28 16.68 15.39 6.20
C GLY A 28 16.03 14.25 6.99
N THR A 29 15.95 14.39 8.32
CA THR A 29 15.41 13.35 9.21
C THR A 29 13.89 13.22 9.11
N VAL A 30 13.15 14.31 8.88
CA VAL A 30 11.68 14.23 8.72
C VAL A 30 11.29 13.61 7.36
N MET A 31 12.02 13.94 6.29
CA MET A 31 11.73 13.42 4.95
C MET A 31 12.06 11.93 4.80
N SER A 32 13.13 11.44 5.48
CA SER A 32 13.48 10.01 5.46
C SER A 32 12.43 9.16 6.17
N GLN A 33 11.98 9.60 7.36
CA GLN A 33 10.98 8.85 8.12
C GLN A 33 9.66 8.70 7.39
N THR A 34 9.20 9.73 6.66
CA THR A 34 7.96 9.63 5.88
C THR A 34 8.11 8.64 4.72
N LYS A 35 9.26 8.65 4.01
CA LYS A 35 9.52 7.72 2.90
C LYS A 35 9.67 6.27 3.38
N ASP A 36 10.34 6.06 4.51
CA ASP A 36 10.53 4.72 5.07
C ASP A 36 9.23 4.16 5.64
N ARG A 37 8.39 4.98 6.29
CA ARG A 37 7.07 4.57 6.75
C ARG A 37 6.14 4.20 5.60
N VAL A 38 6.11 5.01 4.52
CA VAL A 38 5.31 4.70 3.31
C VAL A 38 5.76 3.39 2.67
N ARG A 39 7.08 3.14 2.58
CA ARG A 39 7.63 1.89 2.03
C ARG A 39 7.36 0.67 2.91
N LEU A 40 7.39 0.83 4.23
CA LEU A 40 7.09 -0.25 5.18
C LEU A 40 5.61 -0.64 5.10
N ASP A 41 4.71 0.34 5.03
CA ASP A 41 3.28 0.11 4.80
C ASP A 41 3.04 -0.61 3.48
N GLU A 42 3.65 -0.18 2.39
CA GLU A 42 3.47 -0.83 1.09
C GLU A 42 3.88 -2.31 1.11
N LYS A 43 5.02 -2.65 1.73
CA LYS A 43 5.46 -4.05 1.84
C LYS A 43 4.51 -4.90 2.68
N TYR A 44 3.94 -4.33 3.74
CA TYR A 44 2.95 -5.00 4.58
C TYR A 44 1.70 -5.34 3.76
N TYR A 45 1.16 -4.37 3.02
CA TYR A 45 -0.02 -4.58 2.18
C TYR A 45 0.25 -5.53 1.01
N ILE A 46 1.41 -5.47 0.36
CA ILE A 46 1.75 -6.39 -0.74
C ILE A 46 1.66 -7.86 -0.29
N ARG A 47 2.19 -8.18 0.89
CA ARG A 47 2.11 -9.56 1.41
C ARG A 47 0.67 -9.99 1.70
N LEU A 48 -0.14 -9.10 2.29
CA LEU A 48 -1.55 -9.36 2.53
C LEU A 48 -2.34 -9.57 1.23
N GLU A 49 -2.05 -8.75 0.22
CA GLU A 49 -2.65 -8.84 -1.11
C GLU A 49 -2.31 -10.18 -1.79
N GLU A 50 -1.04 -10.61 -1.74
CA GLU A 50 -0.60 -11.91 -2.27
C GLU A 50 -1.27 -13.08 -1.54
N GLU A 51 -1.27 -13.07 -0.21
CA GLU A 51 -1.86 -14.14 0.59
C GLU A 51 -3.37 -14.25 0.35
N TYR A 52 -4.07 -13.11 0.25
CA TYR A 52 -5.47 -13.07 -0.11
C TYR A 52 -5.73 -13.65 -1.50
N LEU A 53 -4.92 -13.25 -2.49
CA LEU A 53 -5.05 -13.73 -3.87
C LEU A 53 -4.82 -15.25 -3.98
N ASP A 54 -3.88 -15.80 -3.21
CA ASP A 54 -3.63 -17.24 -3.19
C ASP A 54 -4.79 -18.01 -2.54
N ARG A 55 -5.36 -17.51 -1.44
CA ARG A 55 -6.58 -18.10 -0.83
C ARG A 55 -7.74 -18.12 -1.81
N VAL A 56 -8.00 -16.99 -2.48
CA VAL A 56 -9.06 -16.90 -3.50
C VAL A 56 -8.80 -17.83 -4.67
N ARG A 57 -7.54 -17.92 -5.13
CA ARG A 57 -7.15 -18.83 -6.21
C ARG A 57 -7.41 -20.29 -5.83
N ASP A 58 -7.12 -20.68 -4.60
CA ASP A 58 -7.34 -22.05 -4.14
C ASP A 58 -8.82 -22.38 -3.97
N THR A 59 -9.63 -21.43 -3.48
CA THR A 59 -11.10 -21.57 -3.50
C THR A 59 -11.63 -21.75 -4.92
N LEU A 60 -11.14 -20.96 -5.88
CA LEU A 60 -11.56 -21.08 -7.29
C LEU A 60 -11.11 -22.40 -7.93
N LYS A 61 -9.91 -22.90 -7.59
CA LYS A 61 -9.45 -24.23 -8.03
C LYS A 61 -10.35 -25.35 -7.51
N GLN A 62 -10.73 -25.31 -6.23
CA GLN A 62 -11.63 -26.30 -5.63
C GLN A 62 -13.00 -26.32 -6.32
N GLU A 63 -13.47 -25.16 -6.78
CA GLU A 63 -14.71 -25.00 -7.53
C GLU A 63 -14.57 -25.36 -9.04
N GLY A 64 -13.40 -25.81 -9.49
CA GLY A 64 -13.15 -26.24 -10.88
C GLY A 64 -12.69 -25.12 -11.83
N TYR A 65 -12.32 -23.96 -11.30
CA TYR A 65 -11.83 -22.79 -12.03
C TYR A 65 -10.33 -22.55 -11.79
N SER A 66 -9.50 -23.50 -12.19
CA SER A 66 -8.04 -23.45 -11.96
C SER A 66 -7.30 -22.38 -12.78
N ASN A 67 -7.88 -21.94 -13.91
CA ASN A 67 -7.26 -20.98 -14.83
C ASN A 67 -7.95 -19.60 -14.79
N CYS A 68 -8.12 -19.03 -13.59
CA CYS A 68 -8.64 -17.67 -13.42
C CYS A 68 -7.49 -16.66 -13.35
N GLY A 69 -7.57 -15.60 -14.16
CA GLY A 69 -6.81 -14.38 -13.92
C GLY A 69 -7.42 -13.63 -12.73
N LEU A 70 -6.61 -13.24 -11.75
CA LEU A 70 -7.03 -12.43 -10.63
C LEU A 70 -6.30 -11.10 -10.68
N THR A 71 -7.04 -10.00 -10.66
CA THR A 71 -6.50 -8.66 -10.62
C THR A 71 -7.06 -7.97 -9.39
N LEU A 72 -6.19 -7.70 -8.41
CA LEU A 72 -6.55 -6.92 -7.23
C LEU A 72 -6.07 -5.48 -7.44
N THR A 73 -6.98 -4.52 -7.25
CA THR A 73 -6.67 -3.09 -7.31
C THR A 73 -7.15 -2.44 -6.03
N TYR A 74 -6.54 -1.32 -5.63
CA TYR A 74 -6.99 -0.57 -4.46
C TYR A 74 -7.09 0.92 -4.75
N THR A 75 -8.01 1.57 -4.04
CA THR A 75 -8.06 3.04 -3.93
C THR A 75 -7.84 3.43 -2.49
N ARG A 76 -7.14 4.54 -2.26
CA ARG A 76 -6.89 5.07 -0.92
C ARG A 76 -7.74 6.32 -0.72
N ASP A 77 -8.53 6.33 0.34
CA ASP A 77 -9.32 7.48 0.74
C ASP A 77 -8.45 8.55 1.42
N VAL A 78 -8.99 9.75 1.61
CA VAL A 78 -8.32 10.89 2.26
C VAL A 78 -7.96 10.58 3.72
N SER A 79 -8.69 9.66 4.35
CA SER A 79 -8.43 9.11 5.69
C SER A 79 -7.30 8.07 5.74
N GLY A 80 -6.79 7.62 4.58
CA GLY A 80 -5.78 6.56 4.47
C GLY A 80 -6.35 5.15 4.36
N GLU A 81 -7.67 4.97 4.53
CA GLU A 81 -8.38 3.70 4.35
C GLU A 81 -8.24 3.18 2.91
N ARG A 82 -7.91 1.89 2.75
CA ARG A 82 -7.79 1.25 1.43
C ARG A 82 -9.07 0.48 1.10
N ARG A 83 -9.67 0.79 -0.04
CA ARG A 83 -10.77 0.01 -0.61
C ARG A 83 -10.22 -0.87 -1.72
N TYR A 84 -10.47 -2.16 -1.63
CA TYR A 84 -9.94 -3.15 -2.57
C TYR A 84 -11.03 -3.58 -3.56
N PHE A 85 -10.64 -3.71 -4.82
CA PHE A 85 -11.46 -4.18 -5.92
C PHE A 85 -10.80 -5.40 -6.54
N LEU A 86 -11.40 -6.57 -6.34
CA LEU A 86 -10.98 -7.82 -6.93
C LEU A 86 -11.73 -8.04 -8.24
N LYS A 87 -10.99 -8.15 -9.34
CA LYS A 87 -11.49 -8.57 -10.64
C LYS A 87 -11.04 -9.97 -10.94
N ILE A 88 -12.01 -10.83 -11.27
CA ILE A 88 -11.74 -12.22 -11.62
C ILE A 88 -12.06 -12.40 -13.10
N HIS A 89 -11.07 -12.87 -13.86
CA HIS A 89 -11.13 -13.08 -15.29
C HIS A 89 -11.09 -14.58 -15.61
N ASN A 90 -12.14 -15.11 -16.24
CA ASN A 90 -12.11 -16.45 -16.81
C ASN A 90 -13.12 -16.54 -17.97
N LYS A 91 -12.68 -17.01 -19.14
CA LYS A 91 -13.53 -17.23 -20.31
C LYS A 91 -14.72 -18.17 -20.06
N ARG A 92 -14.66 -18.97 -18.99
CA ARG A 92 -15.80 -19.81 -18.56
C ARG A 92 -16.93 -19.01 -17.94
N PHE A 93 -16.64 -17.85 -17.34
CA PHE A 93 -17.66 -16.97 -16.75
C PHE A 93 -18.54 -16.29 -17.81
N ASP A 94 -18.08 -16.18 -19.05
CA ASP A 94 -18.89 -15.71 -20.19
C ASP A 94 -20.02 -16.69 -20.55
N ARG A 95 -19.89 -17.96 -20.13
CA ARG A 95 -20.83 -19.03 -20.42
C ARG A 95 -21.73 -19.38 -19.22
N LEU A 96 -21.52 -18.73 -18.07
CA LEU A 96 -22.32 -18.97 -16.87
C LEU A 96 -23.50 -18.02 -16.82
N ASP A 97 -24.63 -18.52 -16.32
CA ASP A 97 -25.79 -17.68 -16.05
C ASP A 97 -25.55 -16.76 -14.84
N SER A 98 -26.30 -15.66 -14.77
CA SER A 98 -26.22 -14.66 -13.72
C SER A 98 -26.32 -15.24 -12.29
N LEU A 99 -27.15 -16.28 -12.10
CA LEU A 99 -27.31 -17.00 -10.84
C LEU A 99 -26.05 -17.79 -10.45
N GLN A 100 -25.44 -18.47 -11.42
CA GLN A 100 -24.22 -19.25 -11.19
C GLN A 100 -23.02 -18.33 -10.90
N ARG A 101 -22.93 -17.21 -11.62
CA ARG A 101 -21.93 -16.17 -11.37
C ARG A 101 -22.07 -15.59 -9.95
N LYS A 102 -23.30 -15.32 -9.50
CA LYS A 102 -23.58 -14.82 -8.15
C LYS A 102 -23.26 -15.86 -7.06
N ALA A 103 -23.52 -17.13 -7.29
CA ALA A 103 -23.20 -18.21 -6.34
C ALA A 103 -21.68 -18.36 -6.13
N ILE A 104 -20.88 -18.13 -7.18
CA ILE A 104 -19.41 -18.14 -7.08
C ILE A 104 -18.93 -16.89 -6.32
N LEU A 105 -19.50 -15.72 -6.61
CA LEU A 105 -19.23 -14.48 -5.86
C LEU A 105 -19.52 -14.63 -4.37
N ASP A 106 -20.64 -15.23 -3.99
CA ASP A 106 -21.00 -15.42 -2.58
C ASP A 106 -19.97 -16.30 -1.86
N ARG A 107 -19.43 -17.32 -2.56
CA ARG A 107 -18.40 -18.20 -2.00
C ARG A 107 -17.03 -17.54 -1.92
N VAL A 108 -16.62 -16.77 -2.92
CA VAL A 108 -15.38 -15.98 -2.87
C VAL A 108 -15.51 -14.82 -1.86
N GLY A 109 -16.70 -14.26 -1.69
CA GLY A 109 -17.04 -13.25 -0.68
C GLY A 109 -16.86 -13.72 0.77
N LYS A 110 -16.87 -15.03 1.02
CA LYS A 110 -16.56 -15.61 2.34
C LYS A 110 -15.07 -15.64 2.65
N VAL A 111 -14.20 -15.38 1.66
CA VAL A 111 -12.76 -15.25 1.89
C VAL A 111 -12.52 -13.86 2.45
N GLU A 112 -12.22 -13.77 3.74
CA GLU A 112 -11.90 -12.51 4.38
C GLU A 112 -10.49 -12.04 3.98
N PHE A 113 -10.38 -10.72 3.76
CA PHE A 113 -9.09 -10.05 3.52
C PHE A 113 -8.24 -9.99 4.80
N GLY A 114 -8.85 -10.15 5.98
CA GLY A 114 -8.16 -10.24 7.27
C GLY A 114 -7.72 -8.89 7.85
N VAL A 115 -8.30 -7.78 7.39
CA VAL A 115 -8.00 -6.43 7.89
C VAL A 115 -9.31 -5.71 8.25
N GLU A 116 -9.46 -5.31 9.51
CA GLU A 116 -10.61 -4.50 9.97
C GLU A 116 -10.67 -3.18 9.18
N GLY A 117 -11.86 -2.81 8.68
CA GLY A 117 -12.09 -1.57 7.92
C GLY A 117 -11.93 -1.68 6.39
N CYS A 118 -11.37 -2.78 5.86
CA CYS A 118 -11.23 -2.96 4.41
C CYS A 118 -12.55 -3.39 3.76
N SER A 119 -13.10 -2.53 2.88
CA SER A 119 -14.23 -2.88 2.03
C SER A 119 -13.72 -3.52 0.74
N LEU A 120 -14.11 -4.77 0.51
CA LEU A 120 -13.75 -5.53 -0.69
C LEU A 120 -14.94 -5.61 -1.65
N TYR A 121 -14.75 -5.08 -2.85
CA TYR A 121 -15.72 -5.19 -3.94
C TYR A 121 -15.22 -6.21 -4.95
N GLN A 122 -16.12 -7.09 -5.42
CA GLN A 122 -15.79 -8.15 -6.36
C GLN A 122 -16.60 -7.97 -7.64
N GLU A 123 -15.94 -7.97 -8.79
CA GLU A 123 -16.59 -7.85 -10.10
C GLU A 123 -15.98 -8.87 -11.08
N PHE A 124 -16.83 -9.60 -11.80
CA PHE A 124 -16.39 -10.50 -12.88
C PHE A 124 -16.44 -9.75 -14.21
N LEU A 125 -15.35 -9.87 -14.98
CA LEU A 125 -15.35 -9.62 -16.42
C LEU A 125 -15.41 -10.98 -17.11
#